data_AF-A0A392VEL2-F1
#
_entry.id   AF-A0A392VEL2-F1
#
_cell.length_a   1.000
_cell.length_b   1.000
_cell.length_c   1.000
_cell.angle_alpha   90.00
_cell.angle_beta   90.00
_cell.angle_gamma   90.00
#
_symmetry.space_group_name_H-M   'P 1'
#
loop_
_entity.id
_entity.type
_entity.pdbx_description
1 polymer ?
#
loop_
_entity_poly.entity_id
_entity_poly.type
_entity_poly.pdbx_seq_one_letter_code
_entity_poly.pdbx_strand_id
1 'polypeptide(L)' 'MVDVEDGIIMNRLEISCDLRNMIVQAQKNDPDLQRRISNPEFSVATAGAILYNGR' A
#
# COMPACT_ATOMS: atom_id res chain seq x y z
N MET A 1 -2.10 -19.20 -8.06
CA MET A 1 -2.70 -17.86 -7.94
C MET A 1 -3.27 -17.82 -6.54
N VAL A 2 -2.59 -17.15 -5.61
CA VAL A 2 -3.09 -17.07 -4.23
C VAL A 2 -4.18 -16.01 -4.21
N ASP A 3 -5.35 -16.42 -3.76
CA ASP A 3 -6.48 -15.53 -3.51
C ASP A 3 -6.11 -14.67 -2.30
N VAL A 4 -6.06 -13.35 -2.49
CA VAL A 4 -5.89 -12.40 -1.39
C VAL A 4 -7.27 -11.79 -1.22
N GLU A 5 -7.99 -12.24 -0.19
CA GLU A 5 -9.41 -11.92 0.03
C GLU A 5 -9.74 -10.41 0.03
N ASP A 6 -8.74 -9.52 0.12
CA ASP A 6 -8.91 -8.06 -0.01
C ASP A 6 -7.66 -7.35 -0.58
N GLY A 7 -6.77 -8.06 -1.27
CA GLY A 7 -5.48 -7.53 -1.71
C GLY A 7 -5.24 -7.60 -3.21
N ILE A 8 -4.69 -6.53 -3.78
CA ILE A 8 -4.25 -6.53 -5.18
C ILE A 8 -2.82 -7.08 -5.24
N ILE A 9 -2.64 -8.26 -5.83
CA ILE A 9 -1.30 -8.75 -6.20
C ILE A 9 -0.82 -7.97 -7.43
N MET A 10 0.03 -6.98 -7.20
CA MET A 10 0.71 -6.25 -8.28
C MET A 10 2.03 -6.93 -8.63
N ASN A 11 2.01 -7.80 -9.65
CA ASN A 11 3.24 -8.37 -10.23
C ASN A 11 4.04 -7.25 -10.92
N ARG A 12 5.15 -6.82 -10.29
CA ARG A 12 6.16 -5.85 -10.78
C ARG A 12 5.65 -4.93 -11.89
N LEU A 13 4.60 -4.16 -11.57
CA LEU A 13 4.09 -3.12 -12.46
C LEU A 13 5.12 -1.99 -12.48
N GLU A 14 5.59 -1.62 -13.66
CA GLU A 14 6.12 -0.27 -13.89
C GLU A 14 4.95 0.69 -13.71
N ILE A 15 4.66 1.02 -12.44
CA ILE A 15 3.63 1.97 -12.07
C ILE A 15 4.10 3.32 -12.58
N SER A 16 3.36 3.91 -13.52
CA SER A 16 3.63 5.26 -13.99
C SER A 16 3.67 6.22 -12.80
N CYS A 17 4.47 7.29 -12.89
CA CYS A 17 4.62 8.26 -11.80
C CYS A 17 3.26 8.80 -11.31
N ASP A 18 2.29 8.98 -12.21
CA ASP A 18 0.94 9.44 -11.90
C ASP A 18 0.16 8.43 -11.06
N LEU A 19 0.24 7.14 -11.42
CA LEU A 19 -0.44 6.08 -10.68
C LEU A 19 0.18 5.88 -9.29
N ARG A 20 1.51 6.02 -9.18
CA ARG A 20 2.20 5.96 -7.87
C ARG A 20 1.72 7.08 -6.95
N ASN A 21 1.64 8.30 -7.48
CA ASN A 21 1.15 9.44 -6.71
C ASN A 21 -0.32 9.24 -6.30
N MET A 22 -1.16 8.73 -7.20
CA MET A 22 -2.57 8.46 -6.91
C MET A 22 -2.74 7.43 -5.79
N ILE A 23 -1.96 6.35 -5.79
CA ILE A 23 -1.97 5.34 -4.70
C ILE A 23 -1.57 5.97 -3.38
N VAL A 24 -0.48 6.76 -3.35
CA VAL A 24 -0.03 7.44 -2.13
C VAL A 24 -1.11 8.39 -1.60
N GLN A 25 -1.78 9.15 -2.47
CA GLN A 25 -2.86 10.05 -2.07
C GLN A 25 -4.07 9.27 -1.53
N ALA A 26 -4.46 8.18 -2.17
CA ALA A 26 -5.54 7.33 -1.69
C ALA A 26 -5.23 6.78 -0.29
N GLN A 27 -4.03 6.23 -0.09
CA GLN A 27 -3.60 5.69 1.20
C GLN A 27 -3.48 6.76 2.31
N LYS A 28 -3.06 7.98 1.96
CA LYS A 28 -3.01 9.11 2.90
C LYS A 28 -4.40 9.55 3.37
N ASN A 29 -5.38 9.47 2.49
CA ASN A 29 -6.74 9.89 2.77
C ASN A 29 -7.62 8.77 3.36
N ASP A 30 -7.10 7.55 3.47
CA ASP A 30 -7.77 6.43 4.13
C ASP A 30 -7.45 6.41 5.64
N PRO A 31 -8.39 6.80 6.51
CA PRO A 31 -8.15 6.90 7.95
C PRO A 31 -7.91 5.53 8.61
N ASP A 32 -8.47 4.45 8.07
CA ASP A 32 -8.30 3.12 8.64
C ASP A 32 -6.93 2.55 8.28
N LEU A 33 -6.43 2.85 7.08
CA LEU A 33 -5.07 2.52 6.72
C LEU A 33 -4.04 3.34 7.50
N GLN A 34 -4.29 4.63 7.75
CA GLN A 34 -3.43 5.46 8.60
C GLN A 34 -3.32 4.90 10.03
N ARG A 35 -4.41 4.39 10.60
CA ARG A 35 -4.41 3.76 11.93
C ARG A 35 -3.56 2.49 12.01
N ARG A 36 -3.34 1.81 10.87
CA ARG A 36 -2.55 0.57 10.83
C ARG A 36 -1.04 0.81 10.86
N ILE A 37 -0.56 2.03 10.65
CA ILE A 37 0.88 2.35 10.68
C ILE A 37 1.51 2.09 12.06
N SER A 38 0.74 2.10 13.14
CA SER A 38 1.24 1.73 14.47
C SER A 38 1.41 0.22 14.69
N ASN A 39 0.93 -0.62 13.77
CA ASN A 39 1.14 -2.07 13.81
C ASN A 39 2.50 -2.42 13.15
N PRO A 40 3.37 -3.23 13.81
CA PRO A 40 4.65 -3.67 13.27
C PRO A 40 4.58 -4.40 11.91
N GLU A 41 3.42 -4.90 11.50
CA GLU A 41 3.22 -5.52 10.18
C GLU A 41 3.15 -4.51 9.03
N PHE A 42 2.99 -3.22 9.34
CA PHE A 42 2.90 -2.14 8.36
C PHE A 42 4.15 -1.24 8.42
N SER A 43 4.55 -0.73 7.25
CA SER A 43 5.69 0.18 7.12
C SER A 43 5.42 1.24 6.06
N VAL A 44 6.15 2.34 6.09
CA VAL A 44 6.02 3.44 5.11
C VAL A 44 7.27 3.49 4.24
N ALA A 45 7.09 3.34 2.93
CA ALA A 45 8.16 3.46 1.95
C ALA A 45 8.64 4.90 1.79
N THR A 46 9.81 5.12 1.17
CA THR A 46 10.37 6.46 0.92
C THR A 46 9.44 7.39 0.13
N ALA A 47 8.54 6.85 -0.70
CA ALA A 47 7.54 7.65 -1.43
C ALA A 47 6.24 7.90 -0.65
N GLY A 48 6.17 7.51 0.62
CA GLY A 48 4.99 7.68 1.47
C GLY A 48 3.89 6.65 1.26
N ALA A 49 4.17 5.58 0.48
CA ALA A 49 3.25 4.45 0.33
C ALA A 49 3.30 3.55 1.56
N ILE A 50 2.15 3.11 2.05
CA ILE A 50 2.01 2.16 3.14
C ILE A 50 2.15 0.75 2.56
N LEU A 51 3.07 -0.01 3.13
CA LEU A 51 3.38 -1.40 2.78
C LEU A 51 2.92 -2.32 3.89
N TYR A 52 2.31 -3.44 3.52
CA TYR A 52 2.01 -4.54 4.43
C TYR A 52 3.02 -5.66 4.22
N ASN A 53 3.70 -6.07 5.29
CA ASN A 53 4.73 -7.12 5.27
C ASN A 53 4.19 -8.46 5.80
N GLY A 54 2.89 -8.57 6.09
CA GLY A 54 2.31 -9.74 6.78
C GLY A 54 2.10 -11.00 5.95
N ARG A 55 2.84 -11.13 4.84
CA ARG A 55 3.00 -12.31 3.99
C ARG A 55 1.78 -12.73 3.15
#